data_AF-A0A168R841-F1
#
_entry.id   AF-A0A168R841-F1
#
_cell.length_a   1.000
_cell.length_b   1.000
_cell.length_c   1.000
_cell.angle_alpha   90.00
_cell.angle_beta   90.00
_cell.angle_gamma   90.00
#
_symmetry.space_group_name_H-M   'P 1'
#
loop_
_entity.id
_entity.type
_entity.pdbx_description
1 polymer ?
#
loop_
_entity_poly.entity_id
_entity_poly.type
_entity_poly.pdbx_seq_one_letter_code
_entity_poly.pdbx_strand_id
1 'polypeptide(L)'
;MASTVAATLVLHVLIVLFGASLIDKSYNTLLLASFLAISTVMPAFESLPLTSSWIKIYLHHSPTTTSEIYAYTQALGALIGAWLGAIVLPLDWERDWQEWPISCVISTFLGHLVGVAAGFAWTMIKLIQPDKKKTE
;
A
#
# COMPACT_ATOMS: atom_id res chain seq x y z
N MET A 1 -8.26 13.85 0.25
CA MET A 1 -7.80 14.55 1.48
C MET A 1 -8.49 14.04 2.74
N ALA A 2 -9.82 14.20 2.91
CA ALA A 2 -10.51 13.71 4.11
C ALA A 2 -10.37 12.19 4.32
N SER A 3 -10.47 11.39 3.24
CA SER A 3 -10.25 9.94 3.26
C SER A 3 -8.83 9.57 3.70
N THR A 4 -7.82 10.28 3.22
CA THR A 4 -6.41 10.06 3.61
C THR A 4 -6.20 10.36 5.09
N VAL A 5 -6.76 11.45 5.61
CA VAL A 5 -6.67 11.77 7.05
C VAL A 5 -7.35 10.70 7.90
N ALA A 6 -8.56 10.26 7.51
CA ALA A 6 -9.24 9.17 8.21
C ALA A 6 -8.42 7.87 8.17
N ALA A 7 -7.86 7.53 7.01
CA ALA A 7 -7.00 6.36 6.85
C ALA A 7 -5.73 6.45 7.70
N THR A 8 -5.09 7.62 7.79
CA THR A 8 -3.93 7.85 8.67
C THR A 8 -4.27 7.50 10.12
N LEU A 9 -5.42 7.95 10.63
CA LEU A 9 -5.83 7.67 12.00
C LEU A 9 -6.09 6.17 12.22
N VAL A 10 -6.79 5.53 11.28
CA VAL A 10 -7.04 4.08 11.34
C VAL A 10 -5.72 3.30 11.29
N LEU A 11 -4.82 3.63 10.36
CA LEU A 11 -3.52 2.98 10.22
C LEU A 11 -2.63 3.20 11.44
N HIS A 12 -2.65 4.40 12.04
CA HIS A 12 -1.90 4.67 13.27
C HIS A 12 -2.35 3.73 14.40
N VAL A 13 -3.67 3.61 14.61
CA VAL A 13 -4.24 2.68 15.60
C VAL A 13 -3.85 1.23 15.28
N LEU A 14 -3.95 0.82 14.01
CA LEU A 14 -3.56 -0.54 13.62
C LEU A 14 -2.07 -0.81 13.88
N ILE A 15 -1.17 0.09 13.47
CA ILE A 15 0.29 -0.07 13.66
C ILE A 15 0.64 -0.16 15.15
N VAL A 16 -0.04 0.62 15.99
CA VAL A 16 0.05 0.52 17.45
C VAL A 16 -0.40 -0.86 17.94
N LEU A 17 -1.55 -1.35 17.47
CA LEU A 17 -2.06 -2.69 17.84
C LEU A 17 -1.13 -3.83 17.39
N PHE A 18 -0.37 -3.60 16.31
CA PHE A 18 0.69 -4.51 15.85
C PHE A 18 2.00 -4.40 16.63
N GLY A 19 2.06 -3.60 17.70
CA GLY A 19 3.16 -3.55 18.64
C GLY A 19 4.04 -2.31 18.55
N ALA A 20 3.69 -1.29 17.75
CA ALA A 20 4.37 0.00 17.80
C ALA A 20 4.05 0.74 19.11
N SER A 21 5.02 1.51 19.61
CA SER A 21 4.85 2.23 20.87
C SER A 21 3.79 3.35 20.77
N LEU A 22 2.94 3.41 21.80
CA LEU A 22 1.85 4.37 21.97
C LEU A 22 2.32 5.75 22.43
N ILE A 23 3.36 5.77 23.25
CA ILE A 23 3.82 6.97 23.98
C ILE A 23 5.16 7.39 23.41
N ASP A 24 6.13 6.47 23.43
CA ASP A 24 7.46 6.70 22.87
C ASP A 24 7.40 6.62 21.35
N LYS A 25 7.96 7.61 20.65
CA LYS A 25 7.96 7.67 19.18
C LYS A 25 6.56 7.65 18.52
N SER A 26 5.50 8.05 19.24
CA SER A 26 4.14 8.17 18.68
C SER A 26 4.08 9.07 17.44
N TYR A 27 4.85 10.16 17.44
CA TYR A 27 5.01 11.03 16.27
C TYR A 27 5.56 10.28 15.05
N ASN A 28 6.56 9.43 15.24
CA ASN A 28 7.14 8.62 14.16
C ASN A 28 6.12 7.61 13.62
N THR A 29 5.34 6.98 14.50
CA THR A 29 4.26 6.07 14.11
C THR A 29 3.17 6.80 13.32
N LEU A 30 2.83 8.03 13.71
CA LEU A 30 1.88 8.87 12.96
C LEU A 30 2.43 9.26 11.59
N LEU A 31 3.71 9.59 11.48
CA LEU A 31 4.36 9.87 10.19
C LEU A 31 4.35 8.65 9.27
N LEU A 32 4.68 7.46 9.78
CA LEU A 32 4.60 6.22 9.01
C LEU A 32 3.16 5.94 8.55
N ALA A 33 2.18 6.09 9.44
CA ALA A 33 0.77 5.92 9.10
C ALA A 33 0.31 6.91 8.02
N SER A 34 0.78 8.16 8.10
CA SER A 34 0.50 9.20 7.10
C SER A 34 1.11 8.86 5.75
N PHE A 35 2.36 8.40 5.75
CA PHE A 35 3.05 7.97 4.54
C PHE A 35 2.32 6.80 3.88
N LEU A 36 1.92 5.78 4.65
CA LEU A 36 1.13 4.66 4.16
C LEU A 36 -0.24 5.08 3.62
N ALA A 37 -0.94 5.98 4.30
CA ALA A 37 -2.23 6.48 3.84
C ALA A 37 -2.09 7.25 2.50
N ILE A 38 -1.04 8.07 2.36
CA ILE A 38 -0.76 8.78 1.11
C ILE A 38 -0.43 7.79 -0.01
N SER A 39 0.40 6.78 0.25
CA SER A 39 0.80 5.80 -0.77
C SER A 39 -0.31 4.82 -1.18
N THR A 40 -1.26 4.51 -0.29
CA THR A 40 -2.30 3.50 -0.54
C THR A 40 -3.66 4.12 -0.87
N VAL A 41 -4.12 5.09 -0.07
CA VAL A 41 -5.50 5.59 -0.11
C VAL A 41 -5.65 6.77 -1.07
N MET A 42 -4.67 7.68 -1.13
CA MET A 42 -4.75 8.84 -2.02
C MET A 42 -4.90 8.47 -3.49
N PRO A 43 -4.02 7.63 -4.11
CA PRO A 43 -4.16 7.28 -5.51
C PRO A 43 -5.45 6.49 -5.80
N ALA A 44 -5.90 5.65 -4.86
CA ALA A 44 -7.13 4.89 -5.00
C ALA A 44 -8.37 5.80 -5.03
N PHE A 45 -8.47 6.76 -4.11
CA PHE A 45 -9.63 7.66 -4.03
C PHE A 45 -9.69 8.68 -5.17
N GLU A 46 -8.55 9.04 -5.76
CA GLU A 46 -8.51 9.94 -6.92
C GLU A 46 -8.82 9.24 -8.24
N SER A 47 -8.48 7.96 -8.36
CA SER A 47 -8.60 7.20 -9.62
C SER A 47 -9.83 6.28 -9.70
N LEU A 48 -10.47 5.98 -8.57
CA LEU A 48 -11.60 5.06 -8.50
C LEU A 48 -12.93 5.78 -8.17
N PRO A 49 -14.04 5.36 -8.79
CA PRO A 49 -15.36 5.85 -8.41
C PRO A 49 -15.74 5.39 -6.99
N LEU A 50 -16.56 6.19 -6.30
CA LEU A 50 -17.08 5.90 -4.95
C LEU A 50 -18.16 4.79 -4.91
N THR A 51 -18.35 4.04 -6.00
CA THR A 51 -19.32 2.95 -6.13
C THR A 51 -18.82 1.67 -5.45
N SER A 52 -19.56 0.56 -5.55
CA SER A 52 -19.18 -0.75 -4.99
C SER A 52 -17.90 -1.38 -5.57
N SER A 53 -17.19 -0.68 -6.46
CA SER A 53 -15.95 -1.14 -7.09
C SER A 53 -14.85 -1.51 -6.09
N TRP A 54 -14.81 -0.87 -4.91
CA TRP A 54 -13.78 -1.12 -3.90
C TRP A 54 -13.78 -2.55 -3.38
N ILE A 55 -14.96 -3.15 -3.17
CA ILE A 55 -15.11 -4.54 -2.73
C ILE A 55 -14.57 -5.47 -3.83
N LYS A 56 -14.93 -5.22 -5.09
CA LYS A 56 -14.42 -5.96 -6.24
C LYS A 56 -12.89 -5.93 -6.31
N ILE A 57 -12.30 -4.75 -6.12
CA ILE A 57 -10.86 -4.53 -6.30
C ILE A 57 -10.05 -5.13 -5.14
N TYR A 58 -10.37 -4.76 -3.90
CA TYR A 58 -9.54 -5.08 -2.74
C TYR A 58 -9.96 -6.35 -2.01
N LEU A 59 -11.25 -6.68 -1.98
CA LEU A 59 -11.74 -7.89 -1.30
C LEU A 59 -11.80 -9.09 -2.24
N HIS A 60 -12.29 -8.91 -3.46
CA HIS A 60 -12.35 -9.98 -4.46
C HIS A 60 -11.10 -10.08 -5.36
N HIS A 61 -10.11 -9.20 -5.17
CA HIS A 61 -8.87 -9.19 -5.94
C HIS A 61 -9.08 -9.20 -7.47
N SER A 62 -10.11 -8.49 -7.94
CA SER A 62 -10.52 -8.49 -9.37
C SER A 62 -10.49 -7.09 -9.99
N PRO A 63 -9.31 -6.43 -10.09
CA PRO A 63 -9.18 -5.19 -10.82
C PRO A 63 -9.29 -5.43 -12.33
N THR A 64 -10.11 -4.62 -12.99
CA THR A 64 -10.45 -4.77 -14.42
C THR A 64 -9.96 -3.60 -15.24
N THR A 65 -10.10 -2.36 -14.79
CA THR A 65 -9.62 -1.19 -15.54
C THR A 65 -8.14 -0.92 -15.23
N THR A 66 -7.47 -0.18 -16.10
CA THR A 66 -6.08 0.25 -15.88
C THR A 66 -5.91 0.97 -14.54
N SER A 67 -6.82 1.90 -14.21
CA SER A 67 -6.78 2.62 -12.93
C SER A 67 -6.97 1.68 -11.73
N GLU A 68 -7.90 0.72 -11.82
CA GLU A 68 -8.10 -0.31 -10.80
C GLU A 68 -6.86 -1.15 -10.57
N ILE A 69 -6.16 -1.56 -11.64
CA ILE A 69 -4.94 -2.36 -11.54
C ILE A 69 -3.86 -1.56 -10.81
N TYR A 70 -3.60 -0.31 -11.19
CA TYR A 70 -2.58 0.52 -10.52
C TYR A 70 -2.94 0.78 -9.05
N ALA A 71 -4.17 1.20 -8.75
CA ALA A 71 -4.62 1.45 -7.38
C ALA A 71 -4.50 0.21 -6.50
N TYR A 72 -4.75 -0.97 -7.07
CA TYR A 72 -4.61 -2.26 -6.39
C TYR A 72 -3.14 -2.63 -6.15
N THR A 73 -2.31 -2.66 -7.19
CA THR A 73 -0.91 -3.12 -7.09
C THR A 73 -0.03 -2.18 -6.29
N GLN A 74 -0.24 -0.86 -6.42
CA GLN A 74 0.49 0.14 -5.63
C GLN A 74 0.17 0.04 -4.14
N ALA A 75 -1.12 -0.10 -3.80
CA ALA A 75 -1.54 -0.21 -2.41
C ALA A 75 -1.01 -1.51 -1.77
N LEU A 76 -1.17 -2.63 -2.48
CA LEU A 76 -0.69 -3.92 -2.02
C LEU A 76 0.85 -3.94 -1.88
N GLY A 77 1.56 -3.38 -2.86
CA GLY A 77 3.01 -3.25 -2.83
C GLY A 77 3.51 -2.42 -1.64
N ALA A 78 2.88 -1.27 -1.37
CA ALA A 78 3.22 -0.43 -0.23
C ALA A 78 2.97 -1.14 1.12
N LEU A 79 1.82 -1.82 1.26
CA LEU A 79 1.47 -2.56 2.50
C LEU A 79 2.41 -3.76 2.75
N ILE A 80 2.69 -4.55 1.71
CA ILE A 80 3.66 -5.65 1.80
C ILE A 80 5.05 -5.09 2.12
N GLY A 81 5.45 -4.02 1.45
CA GLY A 81 6.71 -3.32 1.72
C GLY A 81 6.83 -2.90 3.19
N ALA A 82 5.82 -2.22 3.73
CA ALA A 82 5.79 -1.81 5.15
C ALA A 82 5.94 -3.01 6.09
N TRP A 83 5.20 -4.09 5.81
CA TRP A 83 5.24 -5.30 6.60
C TRP A 83 6.61 -5.97 6.56
N LEU A 84 7.26 -6.04 5.39
CA LEU A 84 8.63 -6.54 5.26
C LEU A 84 9.64 -5.70 6.04
N GLY A 85 9.49 -4.37 6.05
CA GLY A 85 10.35 -3.50 6.85
C GLY A 85 10.18 -3.70 8.35
N ALA A 86 8.95 -4.00 8.79
CA ALA A 86 8.66 -4.33 10.18
C ALA A 86 9.29 -5.66 10.62
N ILE A 87 9.35 -6.67 9.73
CA ILE A 87 10.01 -7.97 10.01
C ILE A 87 11.51 -7.80 10.29
N VAL A 88 12.15 -6.75 9.78
CA VAL A 88 13.58 -6.52 9.98
C VAL A 88 13.88 -5.93 11.37
N LEU A 89 12.91 -5.29 12.02
CA LEU A 89 13.11 -4.64 13.32
C LEU A 89 13.63 -5.58 14.42
N PRO A 90 13.18 -6.85 14.56
CA PRO A 90 13.66 -7.77 15.59
C PRO A 90 15.00 -8.45 15.26
N LEU A 91 15.55 -8.27 14.06
CA LEU A 91 16.73 -9.02 13.59
C LEU A 91 18.06 -8.50 14.20
N ASP A 92 17.98 -7.47 15.04
CA ASP A 92 19.03 -6.82 15.83
C ASP A 92 20.41 -6.74 15.13
N TRP A 93 20.44 -6.12 13.95
CA TRP A 93 21.70 -5.87 13.23
C TRP A 93 22.45 -4.63 13.74
N GLU A 94 21.94 -3.98 14.79
CA GLU A 94 22.48 -2.76 15.42
C GLU A 94 22.79 -1.65 14.39
N ARG A 95 21.88 -1.42 13.42
CA ARG A 95 22.07 -0.38 12.39
C ARG A 95 21.01 0.72 12.49
N ASP A 96 21.44 1.95 12.23
CA ASP A 96 20.59 3.14 12.22
C ASP A 96 19.40 3.01 11.25
N TRP A 97 19.58 2.31 10.11
CA TRP A 97 18.50 2.10 9.14
C TRP A 97 17.40 1.15 9.66
N GLN A 98 17.69 0.34 10.68
CA GLN A 98 16.74 -0.56 11.34
C GLN A 98 15.92 0.17 12.42
N GLU A 99 16.24 1.42 12.78
CA GLU A 99 15.48 2.14 13.78
C GLU A 99 14.03 2.41 13.34
N TRP A 100 13.10 2.37 14.29
CA TRP A 100 11.69 2.72 14.03
C TRP A 100 11.51 4.20 13.65
N PRO A 101 10.90 4.53 12.49
CA PRO A 101 10.23 3.67 11.50
C PRO A 101 10.99 3.60 10.15
N ILE A 102 12.30 3.87 10.15
CA ILE A 102 13.11 4.07 8.94
C ILE A 102 13.05 2.85 8.01
N SER A 103 13.25 1.65 8.55
CA SER A 103 13.19 0.41 7.76
C SER A 103 11.84 0.26 7.05
N CYS A 104 10.74 0.56 7.76
CA CYS A 104 9.37 0.49 7.26
C CYS A 104 9.11 1.54 6.17
N VAL A 105 9.64 2.76 6.32
CA VAL A 105 9.50 3.82 5.31
C VAL A 105 10.22 3.43 4.02
N ILE A 106 11.48 2.99 4.13
CA ILE A 106 12.29 2.58 2.97
C ILE A 106 11.61 1.41 2.24
N SER A 107 11.19 0.39 2.97
CA SER A 107 10.55 -0.79 2.39
C SER A 107 9.16 -0.47 1.82
N THR A 108 8.38 0.42 2.44
CA THR A 108 7.11 0.91 1.90
C THR A 108 7.31 1.61 0.56
N PHE A 109 8.32 2.49 0.47
CA PHE A 109 8.65 3.19 -0.76
C PHE A 109 9.06 2.21 -1.87
N LEU A 110 9.98 1.28 -1.57
CA LEU A 110 10.39 0.24 -2.53
C LEU A 110 9.22 -0.65 -2.94
N GLY A 111 8.39 -1.07 -1.99
CA GLY A 111 7.19 -1.87 -2.25
C GLY A 111 6.19 -1.14 -3.14
N HIS A 112 6.00 0.16 -2.94
CA HIS A 112 5.17 1.00 -3.81
C HIS A 112 5.75 1.06 -5.23
N LEU A 113 7.06 1.26 -5.39
CA LEU A 113 7.72 1.24 -6.71
C LEU A 113 7.55 -0.10 -7.43
N VAL A 114 7.70 -1.21 -6.71
CA VAL A 114 7.42 -2.56 -7.23
C VAL A 114 5.95 -2.68 -7.64
N GLY A 115 5.02 -2.14 -6.84
CA GLY A 115 3.60 -2.10 -7.15
C GLY A 115 3.27 -1.30 -8.43
N VAL A 116 3.96 -0.18 -8.66
CA VAL A 116 3.86 0.59 -9.92
C VAL A 116 4.34 -0.25 -11.10
N ALA A 117 5.52 -0.86 -10.98
CA ALA A 117 6.10 -1.70 -12.04
C ALA A 117 5.22 -2.92 -12.35
N ALA A 118 4.65 -3.56 -11.33
CA ALA A 118 3.71 -4.66 -11.47
C ALA A 118 2.42 -4.24 -12.17
N GLY A 119 1.86 -3.07 -11.82
CA GLY A 119 0.69 -2.51 -12.48
C GLY A 119 0.95 -2.21 -13.95
N PHE A 120 2.13 -1.67 -14.27
CA PHE A 120 2.56 -1.46 -15.66
C PHE A 120 2.68 -2.78 -16.42
N ALA A 121 3.37 -3.78 -15.87
CA ALA A 121 3.51 -5.09 -16.50
C ALA A 121 2.14 -5.76 -16.75
N TRP A 122 1.24 -5.74 -15.76
CA TRP A 122 -0.10 -6.32 -15.90
C TRP A 122 -0.89 -5.62 -17.00
N THR A 123 -0.92 -4.28 -16.98
CA THR A 123 -1.65 -3.52 -18.01
C THR A 123 -1.09 -3.75 -19.41
N MET A 124 0.23 -3.86 -19.57
CA MET A 124 0.86 -4.24 -20.84
C MET A 124 0.43 -5.63 -21.32
N ILE A 125 0.45 -6.64 -20.43
CA ILE A 125 0.01 -8.01 -20.76
C ILE A 125 -1.45 -7.98 -21.25
N LYS A 126 -2.32 -7.22 -20.57
CA LYS A 126 -3.73 -7.09 -20.94
C LYS A 126 -3.94 -6.41 -22.29
N LEU A 127 -3.10 -5.44 -22.65
CA LEU A 127 -3.14 -4.81 -23.97
C LEU A 127 -2.69 -5.76 -25.08
N ILE A 128 -1.71 -6.62 -24.81
CA ILE A 128 -1.21 -7.62 -25.77
C ILE A 128 -2.21 -8.78 -25.94
N GLN A 129 -3.01 -9.06 -24.91
CA GLN A 129 -4.03 -10.12 -24.90
C GLN A 129 -5.46 -9.54 -24.87
N PRO A 130 -5.93 -8.83 -25.93
CA PRO A 130 -7.31 -8.40 -25.98
C PRO A 130 -8.19 -9.66 -26.11
N ASP A 131 -9.06 -9.87 -25.12
CA ASP A 131 -10.01 -10.99 -24.94
C ASP A 131 -10.11 -11.98 -26.13
N LYS A 132 -9.35 -13.09 -26.06
CA LYS A 132 -9.61 -14.29 -26.87
C LYS A 132 -10.93 -15.01 -26.50
N LYS A 133 -11.74 -14.43 -25.59
CA LYS A 133 -12.92 -15.06 -24.96
C LYS A 133 -14.28 -14.61 -25.50
N LYS A 134 -14.35 -13.76 -26.53
CA LYS A 134 -15.63 -13.30 -27.12
C LYS A 134 -16.04 -13.97 -28.44
N THR A 135 -15.30 -14.98 -28.88
CA THR A 135 -15.60 -15.75 -30.10
C THR A 135 -15.67 -17.24 -29.79
N GLU A 136 -16.64 -17.64 -28.97
CA GLU A 136 -17.27 -18.97 -29.00
C GLU A 136 -18.77 -18.79 -28.70
#